data_AF-A0A7C7NAZ9-F1
#
_entry.id   AF-A0A7C7NAZ9-F1
#
_cell.length_a   1.000
_cell.length_b   1.000
_cell.length_c   1.000
_cell.angle_alpha   90.00
_cell.angle_beta   90.00
_cell.angle_gamma   90.00
#
_symmetry.space_group_name_H-M   'P 1'
#
loop_
_entity.id
_entity.type
_entity.pdbx_description
1 polymer ?
#
loop_
_entity_poly.entity_id
_entity_poly.type
_entity_poly.pdbx_seq_one_letter_code
_entity_poly.pdbx_strand_id
1 'polypeptide(L)'
;FPLDQIRPVPKGEHGGDVVHRVVNPLGQPCGTILWESKRTKNWSDGWLVKLRHDQRAAKAEVSVIVSQVLPKGMETFGLVDGVWITHPRAALPVAVTLRHSLIEIMAARKASEGQQTKTEMVYEYLTGPRFRLRVQAIVEAFSSMQGDLDKEKKAITRQWAKREEQIHRVMQATVGMYGDLQGIAGKTLQEIEGLELKALDAPGGDGEEANGGYVS
;
A
#
# COMPACT_ATOMS: atom_id res chain seq x y z
N PHE A 1 5.57 -10.86 5.28
CA PHE A 1 5.57 -12.33 5.17
C PHE A 1 7.00 -12.86 5.02
N PRO A 2 7.82 -12.84 6.10
CA PRO A 2 9.27 -13.05 5.96
C PRO A 2 9.69 -14.49 5.62
N LEU A 3 8.91 -15.49 6.05
CA LEU A 3 9.21 -16.92 5.81
C LEU A 3 8.51 -17.47 4.57
N ASP A 4 7.53 -16.75 4.04
CA ASP A 4 6.73 -17.20 2.92
C ASP A 4 7.53 -17.07 1.61
N GLN A 5 7.23 -17.92 0.62
CA GLN A 5 7.85 -17.82 -0.71
C GLN A 5 6.84 -17.20 -1.68
N ILE A 6 7.15 -16.00 -2.17
CA ILE A 6 6.32 -15.27 -3.13
C ILE A 6 7.08 -15.20 -4.45
N ARG A 7 6.58 -15.89 -5.47
CA ARG A 7 7.27 -16.00 -6.77
C ARG A 7 6.32 -15.62 -7.92
N PRO A 8 6.80 -14.86 -8.91
CA PRO A 8 6.03 -14.65 -10.13
C PRO A 8 5.86 -15.97 -10.88
N VAL A 9 4.74 -16.16 -11.56
CA VAL A 9 4.57 -17.27 -12.51
C VAL A 9 5.23 -16.90 -13.84
N PRO A 10 6.06 -17.78 -14.45
CA PRO A 10 6.70 -17.51 -15.73
C PRO A 10 5.69 -17.20 -16.85
N LYS A 11 6.03 -16.22 -17.70
CA LYS A 11 5.22 -15.92 -18.89
C LYS A 11 5.17 -17.13 -19.82
N GLY A 12 3.96 -17.54 -20.21
CA GLY A 12 3.73 -18.69 -21.08
C GLY A 12 3.31 -19.97 -20.34
N GLU A 13 3.38 -19.99 -19.01
CA GLU A 13 2.75 -21.03 -18.20
C GLU A 13 1.30 -20.66 -17.85
N HIS A 14 0.41 -21.65 -17.81
CA HIS A 14 -0.94 -21.49 -17.28
C HIS A 14 -0.86 -21.28 -15.76
N GLY A 15 -0.98 -20.05 -15.32
CA GLY A 15 -0.95 -19.71 -13.90
C GLY A 15 -1.22 -18.22 -13.72
N GLY A 16 -1.85 -17.88 -12.60
CA GLY A 16 -2.04 -16.47 -12.24
C GLY A 16 -0.69 -15.76 -12.05
N ASP A 17 -0.69 -14.43 -11.96
CA ASP A 17 0.55 -13.63 -11.85
C ASP A 17 1.56 -14.05 -10.76
N VAL A 18 1.09 -14.45 -9.57
CA VAL A 18 1.97 -14.73 -8.42
C VAL A 18 1.53 -15.98 -7.65
N VAL A 19 2.49 -16.84 -7.33
CA VAL A 19 2.31 -17.96 -6.40
C VAL A 19 2.93 -17.60 -5.05
N HIS A 20 2.11 -17.62 -4.01
CA HIS A 20 2.49 -17.33 -2.63
C HIS A 20 2.36 -18.60 -1.79
N ARG A 21 3.50 -19.24 -1.51
CA ARG A 21 3.58 -20.39 -0.60
C ARG A 21 3.70 -19.91 0.84
N VAL A 22 2.74 -20.30 1.66
CA VAL A 22 2.65 -19.93 3.07
C VAL A 22 3.48 -20.87 3.92
N VAL A 23 4.34 -20.30 4.78
CA VAL A 23 5.17 -21.04 5.71
C VAL A 23 4.90 -20.53 7.12
N ASN A 24 4.62 -21.43 8.07
CA ASN A 24 4.40 -21.03 9.46
C ASN A 24 5.71 -20.63 10.17
N PRO A 25 5.64 -20.04 11.39
CA PRO A 25 6.84 -19.68 12.16
C PRO A 25 7.79 -20.84 12.49
N LEU A 26 7.31 -22.09 12.41
CA LEU A 26 8.11 -23.31 12.60
C LEU A 26 8.78 -23.79 11.30
N GLY A 27 8.70 -23.03 10.21
CA GLY A 27 9.27 -23.38 8.92
C GLY A 27 8.47 -24.42 8.13
N GLN A 28 7.25 -24.77 8.55
CA GLN A 28 6.45 -25.78 7.89
C GLN A 28 5.57 -25.19 6.78
N PRO A 29 5.45 -25.84 5.61
CA PRO A 29 4.50 -25.43 4.58
C PRO A 29 3.05 -25.57 5.08
N CYS A 30 2.20 -24.56 4.82
CA CYS A 30 0.79 -24.58 5.23
C CYS A 30 -0.21 -24.43 4.08
N GLY A 31 0.27 -24.17 2.87
CA GLY A 31 -0.56 -24.06 1.67
C GLY A 31 -0.04 -22.99 0.72
N THR A 32 -0.79 -22.78 -0.34
CA THR A 32 -0.42 -21.93 -1.47
C THR A 32 -1.61 -21.07 -1.87
N ILE A 33 -1.35 -19.79 -2.08
CA ILE A 33 -2.30 -18.81 -2.60
C ILE A 33 -1.85 -18.43 -4.01
N LEU A 34 -2.72 -18.60 -4.99
CA LEU A 34 -2.53 -18.12 -6.36
C LEU A 34 -3.16 -16.73 -6.51
N TRP A 35 -2.39 -15.76 -6.98
CA TRP A 35 -2.81 -14.39 -7.15
C TRP A 35 -2.83 -14.03 -8.63
N GLU A 36 -3.89 -13.34 -9.06
CA GLU A 36 -4.05 -12.78 -10.39
C GLU A 36 -4.41 -11.30 -10.28
N SER A 37 -3.71 -10.42 -10.99
CA SER A 37 -4.02 -9.00 -11.06
C SER A 37 -4.79 -8.68 -12.33
N LYS A 38 -5.87 -7.89 -12.20
CA LYS A 38 -6.62 -7.35 -13.32
C LYS A 38 -6.59 -5.83 -13.29
N ARG A 39 -5.99 -5.25 -14.34
CA ARG A 39 -5.94 -3.80 -14.57
C ARG A 39 -6.81 -3.46 -15.77
N THR A 40 -8.12 -3.56 -15.60
CA THR A 40 -9.10 -3.33 -16.67
C THR A 40 -10.24 -2.44 -16.17
N LYS A 41 -11.01 -1.86 -17.10
CA LYS A 41 -12.14 -0.96 -16.78
C LYS A 41 -13.47 -1.69 -16.59
N ASN A 42 -13.57 -2.94 -17.04
CA ASN A 42 -14.79 -3.73 -17.00
C ASN A 42 -14.51 -5.07 -16.34
N TRP A 43 -15.39 -5.47 -15.42
CA TRP A 43 -15.39 -6.80 -14.85
C TRP A 43 -15.75 -7.86 -15.90
N SER A 44 -15.15 -9.05 -15.80
CA SER A 44 -15.54 -10.20 -16.61
C SER A 44 -15.61 -11.46 -15.75
N ASP A 45 -16.79 -12.09 -15.72
CA ASP A 45 -17.00 -13.35 -14.99
C ASP A 45 -16.14 -14.50 -15.56
N GLY A 46 -15.71 -14.39 -16.82
CA GLY A 46 -14.77 -15.33 -17.44
C GLY A 46 -13.43 -15.43 -16.71
N TRP A 47 -13.03 -14.39 -15.96
CA TRP A 47 -11.81 -14.44 -15.14
C TRP A 47 -11.89 -15.48 -14.03
N LEU A 48 -13.09 -15.71 -13.47
CA LEU A 48 -13.30 -16.69 -12.41
C LEU A 48 -13.05 -18.11 -12.94
N VAL A 49 -13.60 -18.41 -14.13
CA VAL A 49 -13.44 -19.72 -14.78
C VAL A 49 -11.97 -19.98 -15.10
N LYS A 50 -11.29 -19.00 -15.71
CA LYS A 50 -9.86 -19.10 -16.03
C LYS A 50 -9.02 -19.31 -14.77
N LEU A 51 -9.22 -18.48 -13.74
CA LEU A 51 -8.40 -18.57 -12.53
C LEU A 51 -8.62 -19.87 -11.76
N ARG A 52 -9.82 -20.44 -11.76
CA ARG A 52 -10.05 -21.78 -11.18
C ARG A 52 -9.28 -22.89 -11.92
N HIS A 53 -9.15 -22.79 -13.24
CA HIS A 53 -8.31 -23.71 -14.00
C HIS A 53 -6.85 -23.55 -13.60
N ASP A 54 -6.36 -22.30 -13.57
CA ASP A 54 -4.98 -21.97 -13.20
C ASP A 54 -4.68 -22.37 -11.74
N GLN A 55 -5.64 -22.23 -10.83
CA GLN A 55 -5.54 -22.68 -9.44
C GLN A 55 -5.28 -24.18 -9.35
N ARG A 56 -6.03 -24.99 -10.12
CA ARG A 56 -5.83 -26.45 -10.17
C ARG A 56 -4.46 -26.82 -10.72
N ALA A 57 -4.04 -26.16 -11.80
CA ALA A 57 -2.71 -26.37 -12.39
C ALA A 57 -1.59 -26.03 -11.39
N ALA A 58 -1.74 -24.91 -10.66
CA ALA A 58 -0.79 -24.47 -9.63
C ALA A 58 -0.87 -25.29 -8.33
N LYS A 59 -1.85 -26.20 -8.20
CA LYS A 59 -2.16 -26.95 -6.96
C LYS A 59 -2.33 -26.02 -5.75
N ALA A 60 -2.92 -24.85 -5.97
CA ALA A 60 -3.12 -23.85 -4.93
C ALA A 60 -4.43 -24.10 -4.17
N GLU A 61 -4.36 -24.06 -2.83
CA GLU A 61 -5.52 -24.18 -1.96
C GLU A 61 -6.48 -23.00 -2.09
N VAL A 62 -5.95 -21.81 -2.38
CA VAL A 62 -6.74 -20.58 -2.52
C VAL A 62 -6.33 -19.84 -3.80
N SER A 63 -7.29 -19.21 -4.46
CA SER A 63 -7.04 -18.28 -5.56
C SER A 63 -7.66 -16.90 -5.28
N VAL A 64 -6.98 -15.85 -5.74
CA VAL A 64 -7.35 -14.45 -5.49
C VAL A 64 -7.20 -13.61 -6.76
N ILE A 65 -8.24 -12.88 -7.13
CA ILE A 65 -8.21 -11.80 -8.12
C ILE A 65 -8.06 -10.47 -7.39
N VAL A 66 -7.02 -9.72 -7.74
CA VAL A 66 -6.84 -8.33 -7.34
C VAL A 66 -7.26 -7.42 -8.49
N SER A 67 -8.36 -6.68 -8.34
CA SER A 67 -8.93 -5.86 -9.41
C SER A 67 -9.47 -4.53 -8.91
N GLN A 68 -9.27 -3.45 -9.68
CA GLN A 68 -9.89 -2.15 -9.38
C GLN A 68 -11.40 -2.16 -9.60
N VAL A 69 -11.87 -2.95 -10.56
CA VAL A 69 -13.29 -3.11 -10.88
C VAL A 69 -13.75 -4.42 -10.26
N LEU A 70 -14.82 -4.36 -9.47
CA LEU A 70 -15.36 -5.50 -8.73
C LEU A 70 -16.71 -5.94 -9.33
N PRO A 71 -17.18 -7.18 -9.06
CA PRO A 71 -18.53 -7.60 -9.41
C PRO A 71 -19.60 -6.69 -8.82
N LYS A 72 -20.79 -6.70 -9.42
CA LYS A 72 -21.95 -5.96 -8.87
C LYS A 72 -22.23 -6.38 -7.43
N GLY A 73 -22.43 -5.39 -6.55
CA GLY A 73 -22.73 -5.61 -5.14
C GLY A 73 -21.50 -5.89 -4.25
N MET A 74 -20.28 -5.77 -4.78
CA MET A 74 -19.04 -5.90 -4.02
C MET A 74 -18.28 -4.58 -3.94
N GLU A 75 -17.98 -4.12 -2.73
CA GLU A 75 -17.30 -2.83 -2.52
C GLU A 75 -15.81 -2.97 -2.19
N THR A 76 -15.42 -4.03 -1.46
CA THR A 76 -14.06 -4.18 -0.93
C THR A 76 -13.43 -5.48 -1.36
N PHE A 77 -13.96 -6.60 -0.87
CA PHE A 77 -13.53 -7.94 -1.26
C PHE A 77 -14.62 -8.96 -0.92
N GLY A 78 -14.54 -10.14 -1.50
CA GLY A 78 -15.45 -11.24 -1.19
C GLY A 78 -15.08 -12.52 -1.92
N LEU A 79 -15.89 -13.55 -1.72
CA LEU A 79 -15.72 -14.86 -2.35
C LEU A 79 -16.84 -15.05 -3.37
N VAL A 80 -16.48 -15.28 -4.64
CA VAL A 80 -17.44 -15.57 -5.72
C VAL A 80 -16.97 -16.83 -6.43
N ASP A 81 -17.85 -17.83 -6.52
CA ASP A 81 -17.57 -19.12 -7.16
C ASP A 81 -16.22 -19.74 -6.74
N GLY A 82 -15.91 -19.68 -5.45
CA GLY A 82 -14.68 -20.23 -4.88
C GLY A 82 -13.40 -19.42 -5.14
N VAL A 83 -13.50 -18.24 -5.75
CA VAL A 83 -12.37 -17.33 -6.02
C VAL A 83 -12.52 -16.09 -5.15
N TRP A 84 -11.48 -15.74 -4.39
CA TRP A 84 -11.46 -14.47 -3.67
C TRP A 84 -11.25 -13.32 -4.65
N ILE A 85 -12.00 -12.25 -4.47
CA ILE A 85 -11.88 -11.03 -5.27
C ILE A 85 -11.61 -9.91 -4.29
N THR A 86 -10.61 -9.07 -4.55
CA THR A 86 -10.26 -7.97 -3.67
C THR A 86 -9.83 -6.74 -4.44
N HIS A 87 -10.21 -5.56 -3.93
CA HIS A 87 -9.66 -4.31 -4.40
C HIS A 87 -8.18 -4.20 -4.03
N PRO A 88 -7.30 -3.59 -4.87
CA PRO A 88 -5.87 -3.42 -4.56
C PRO A 88 -5.58 -2.85 -3.17
N ARG A 89 -6.42 -1.93 -2.67
CA ARG A 89 -6.29 -1.34 -1.33
C ARG A 89 -6.47 -2.35 -0.19
N ALA A 90 -7.18 -3.44 -0.42
CA ALA A 90 -7.45 -4.50 0.55
C ALA A 90 -6.62 -5.77 0.28
N ALA A 91 -5.73 -5.78 -0.73
CA ALA A 91 -4.95 -6.96 -1.10
C ALA A 91 -4.05 -7.48 0.03
N LEU A 92 -3.36 -6.57 0.75
CA LEU A 92 -2.49 -6.97 1.87
C LEU A 92 -3.30 -7.51 3.06
N PRO A 93 -4.36 -6.85 3.55
CA PRO A 93 -5.25 -7.43 4.56
C PRO A 93 -5.81 -8.81 4.17
N VAL A 94 -6.27 -8.97 2.93
CA VAL A 94 -6.75 -10.26 2.42
C VAL A 94 -5.64 -11.31 2.44
N ALA A 95 -4.42 -10.96 2.03
CA ALA A 95 -3.27 -11.87 2.10
C ALA A 95 -2.98 -12.31 3.53
N VAL A 96 -3.03 -11.40 4.51
CA VAL A 96 -2.83 -11.72 5.94
C VAL A 96 -3.90 -12.69 6.44
N THR A 97 -5.17 -12.43 6.13
CA THR A 97 -6.30 -13.28 6.56
C THR A 97 -6.18 -14.68 5.98
N LEU A 98 -6.02 -14.79 4.65
CA LEU A 98 -5.91 -16.09 3.97
C LEU A 98 -4.70 -16.88 4.44
N ARG A 99 -3.57 -16.21 4.66
CA ARG A 99 -2.36 -16.81 5.24
C ARG A 99 -2.65 -17.40 6.62
N HIS A 100 -3.30 -16.64 7.49
CA HIS A 100 -3.63 -17.10 8.83
C HIS A 100 -4.53 -18.33 8.78
N SER A 101 -5.56 -18.30 7.93
CA SER A 101 -6.46 -19.43 7.70
C SER A 101 -5.75 -20.70 7.27
N LEU A 102 -4.81 -20.61 6.32
CA LEU A 102 -4.03 -21.76 5.87
C LEU A 102 -3.18 -22.37 6.99
N ILE A 103 -2.55 -21.53 7.82
CA ILE A 103 -1.77 -21.98 8.98
C ILE A 103 -2.67 -22.69 9.99
N GLU A 104 -3.84 -22.15 10.30
CA GLU A 104 -4.80 -22.78 11.23
C GLU A 104 -5.32 -24.11 10.70
N ILE A 105 -5.68 -24.18 9.41
CA ILE A 105 -6.15 -25.41 8.78
C ILE A 105 -5.06 -26.48 8.86
N MET A 106 -3.81 -26.13 8.61
CA MET A 106 -2.70 -27.06 8.75
C MET A 106 -2.51 -27.49 10.21
N ALA A 107 -2.56 -26.55 11.17
CA ALA A 107 -2.46 -26.89 12.59
C ALA A 107 -3.58 -27.87 13.03
N ALA A 108 -4.82 -27.62 12.59
CA ALA A 108 -5.96 -28.49 12.85
C ALA A 108 -5.77 -29.87 12.19
N ARG A 109 -5.34 -29.93 10.93
CA ARG A 109 -5.03 -31.20 10.24
C ARG A 109 -3.98 -32.02 10.99
N LYS A 110 -2.91 -31.37 11.46
CA LYS A 110 -1.82 -32.01 12.23
C LYS A 110 -2.31 -32.50 13.59
N ALA A 111 -3.15 -31.72 14.28
CA ALA A 111 -3.74 -32.13 15.55
C ALA A 111 -4.73 -33.30 15.38
N SER A 112 -5.37 -33.41 14.21
CA SER A 112 -6.27 -34.50 13.85
C SER A 112 -5.59 -35.69 13.15
N GLU A 113 -4.26 -35.67 12.96
CA GLU A 113 -3.50 -36.84 12.52
C GLU A 113 -3.56 -37.92 13.62
N GLY A 114 -4.54 -38.81 13.48
CA GLY A 114 -4.90 -39.84 14.46
C GLY A 114 -6.40 -40.13 14.53
N GLN A 115 -7.26 -39.28 13.95
CA GLN A 115 -8.72 -39.47 13.89
C GLN A 115 -9.21 -39.45 12.42
N GLN A 116 -10.09 -40.38 12.05
CA GLN A 116 -10.30 -40.86 10.66
C GLN A 116 -11.31 -40.08 9.79
N THR A 117 -11.69 -38.84 10.08
CA THR A 117 -12.71 -38.08 9.29
C THR A 117 -12.19 -36.72 8.79
N LYS A 118 -11.24 -36.75 7.83
CA LYS A 118 -10.35 -35.61 7.51
C LYS A 118 -10.86 -34.59 6.48
N THR A 119 -11.87 -34.91 5.67
CA THR A 119 -12.29 -34.03 4.56
C THR A 119 -13.52 -33.18 4.90
N GLU A 120 -14.46 -33.77 5.64
CA GLU A 120 -15.75 -33.15 5.97
C GLU A 120 -15.58 -32.00 6.98
N MET A 121 -14.71 -32.17 8.00
CA MET A 121 -14.43 -31.14 9.00
C MET A 121 -13.73 -29.90 8.42
N VAL A 122 -12.86 -30.07 7.42
CA VAL A 122 -12.18 -28.94 6.76
C VAL A 122 -13.16 -28.17 5.90
N TYR A 123 -14.02 -28.88 5.17
CA TYR A 123 -15.07 -28.25 4.39
C TYR A 123 -16.03 -27.48 5.31
N GLU A 124 -16.50 -28.11 6.39
CA GLU A 124 -17.39 -27.51 7.36
C GLU A 124 -16.78 -26.31 8.09
N TYR A 125 -15.48 -26.30 8.37
CA TYR A 125 -14.80 -25.12 8.91
C TYR A 125 -14.73 -23.99 7.87
N LEU A 126 -14.30 -24.29 6.65
CA LEU A 126 -14.15 -23.31 5.56
C LEU A 126 -15.49 -22.67 5.14
N THR A 127 -16.57 -23.45 5.15
CA THR A 127 -17.92 -22.98 4.82
C THR A 127 -18.72 -22.57 6.07
N GLY A 128 -18.17 -22.80 7.25
CA GLY A 128 -18.87 -22.68 8.52
C GLY A 128 -18.93 -21.24 9.06
N PRO A 129 -19.90 -20.97 9.95
CA PRO A 129 -20.08 -19.65 10.56
C PRO A 129 -18.86 -19.20 11.37
N ARG A 130 -18.07 -20.14 11.92
CA ARG A 130 -16.84 -19.83 12.68
C ARG A 130 -15.77 -19.12 11.84
N PHE A 131 -15.52 -19.60 10.63
CA PHE A 131 -14.56 -18.99 9.74
C PHE A 131 -15.03 -17.59 9.29
N ARG A 132 -16.30 -17.47 8.91
CA ARG A 132 -16.91 -16.20 8.52
C ARG A 132 -16.84 -15.14 9.63
N LEU A 133 -17.17 -15.51 10.87
CA LEU A 133 -17.08 -14.60 12.03
C LEU A 133 -15.65 -14.12 12.29
N ARG A 134 -14.65 -15.00 12.10
CA ARG A 134 -13.24 -14.62 12.23
C ARG A 134 -12.79 -13.65 11.14
N VAL A 135 -13.16 -13.91 9.89
CA VAL A 135 -12.90 -12.98 8.78
C VAL A 135 -13.56 -11.63 9.06
N GLN A 136 -14.81 -11.63 9.49
CA GLN A 136 -15.57 -10.42 9.82
C GLN A 136 -14.88 -9.61 10.93
N ALA A 137 -14.49 -10.25 12.04
CA ALA A 137 -13.80 -9.58 13.15
C ALA A 137 -12.46 -8.96 12.70
N ILE A 138 -11.73 -9.63 11.81
CA ILE A 138 -10.48 -9.12 11.25
C ILE A 138 -10.74 -7.89 10.34
N VAL A 139 -11.78 -7.95 9.50
CA VAL A 139 -12.20 -6.82 8.64
C VAL A 139 -12.58 -5.61 9.47
N GLU A 140 -13.35 -5.81 10.53
CA GLU A 140 -13.77 -4.75 11.45
C GLU A 140 -12.56 -4.10 12.14
N ALA A 141 -11.63 -4.92 12.64
CA ALA A 141 -10.40 -4.42 13.25
C ALA A 141 -9.55 -3.59 12.26
N PHE A 142 -9.37 -4.06 11.02
CA PHE A 142 -8.63 -3.32 10.00
C PHE A 142 -9.34 -2.04 9.56
N SER A 143 -10.66 -2.07 9.44
CA SER A 143 -11.45 -0.88 9.08
C SER A 143 -11.36 0.19 10.16
N SER A 144 -11.41 -0.23 11.44
CA SER A 144 -11.19 0.68 12.58
C SER A 144 -9.79 1.29 12.55
N MET A 145 -8.75 0.46 12.41
CA MET A 145 -7.36 0.93 12.36
C MET A 145 -7.11 1.91 11.21
N GLN A 146 -7.67 1.64 10.02
CA GLN A 146 -7.58 2.57 8.88
C GLN A 146 -8.28 3.90 9.18
N GLY A 147 -9.45 3.86 9.81
CA GLY A 147 -10.19 5.06 10.20
C GLY A 147 -9.43 5.91 11.22
N ASP A 148 -8.78 5.28 12.20
CA ASP A 148 -7.99 5.98 13.20
C ASP A 148 -6.73 6.62 12.59
N LEU A 149 -6.04 5.90 11.70
CA LEU A 149 -4.88 6.43 10.97
C LEU A 149 -5.26 7.64 10.08
N ASP A 150 -6.44 7.65 9.47
CA ASP A 150 -6.92 8.79 8.68
C ASP A 150 -7.28 10.00 9.57
N LYS A 151 -7.79 9.78 10.79
CA LYS A 151 -8.01 10.86 11.77
C LYS A 151 -6.68 11.45 12.24
N GLU A 152 -5.70 10.60 12.57
CA GLU A 152 -4.36 11.03 12.98
C GLU A 152 -3.70 11.89 11.90
N LYS A 153 -3.72 11.44 10.64
CA LYS A 153 -3.21 12.22 9.51
C LYS A 153 -3.83 13.61 9.46
N LYS A 154 -5.16 13.72 9.53
CA LYS A 154 -5.85 15.02 9.49
C LYS A 154 -5.46 15.91 10.66
N ALA A 155 -5.33 15.36 11.87
CA ALA A 155 -4.92 16.11 13.05
C ALA A 155 -3.49 16.64 12.92
N ILE A 156 -2.55 15.78 12.51
CA ILE A 156 -1.13 16.13 12.30
C ILE A 156 -1.00 17.19 11.20
N THR A 157 -1.69 17.05 10.07
CA THR A 157 -1.65 18.04 8.98
C THR A 157 -2.12 19.41 9.46
N ARG A 158 -3.19 19.49 10.26
CA ARG A 158 -3.63 20.75 10.87
C ARG A 158 -2.56 21.32 11.81
N GLN A 159 -1.88 20.47 12.57
CA GLN A 159 -0.83 20.89 13.47
C GLN A 159 0.40 21.43 12.73
N TRP A 160 0.78 20.81 11.60
CA TRP A 160 1.82 21.31 10.73
C TRP A 160 1.47 22.69 10.18
N ALA A 161 0.26 22.87 9.62
CA ALA A 161 -0.18 24.16 9.09
C ALA A 161 -0.13 25.27 10.18
N LYS A 162 -0.58 24.97 11.40
CA LYS A 162 -0.50 25.91 12.53
C LYS A 162 0.95 26.28 12.88
N ARG A 163 1.85 25.29 12.93
CA ARG A 163 3.27 25.52 13.24
C ARG A 163 3.95 26.31 12.14
N GLU A 164 3.63 26.04 10.89
CA GLU A 164 4.15 26.77 9.73
C GLU A 164 3.74 28.24 9.78
N GLU A 165 2.47 28.55 10.09
CA GLU A 165 2.01 29.93 10.28
C GLU A 165 2.69 30.63 11.47
N GLN A 166 2.95 29.91 12.57
CA GLN A 166 3.68 30.44 13.71
C GLN A 166 5.14 30.78 13.33
N ILE A 167 5.82 29.85 12.65
CA ILE A 167 7.19 30.07 12.15
C ILE A 167 7.20 31.28 11.20
N HIS A 168 6.24 31.35 10.29
CA HIS A 168 6.14 32.46 9.35
C HIS A 168 5.95 33.81 10.04
N ARG A 169 5.07 33.90 11.06
CA ARG A 169 4.86 35.14 11.82
C ARG A 169 6.12 35.59 12.56
N VAL A 170 6.84 34.66 13.19
CA VAL A 170 8.10 34.97 13.88
C VAL A 170 9.12 35.47 12.87
N MET A 171 9.27 34.81 11.73
CA MET A 171 10.17 35.21 10.65
C MET A 171 9.84 36.63 10.13
N GLN A 172 8.57 36.94 9.90
CA GLN A 172 8.14 38.28 9.47
C GLN A 172 8.44 39.34 10.53
N ALA A 173 8.21 39.05 11.81
CA ALA A 173 8.56 39.95 12.91
C ALA A 173 10.08 40.20 12.99
N THR A 174 10.89 39.15 12.79
CA THR A 174 12.36 39.28 12.74
C THR A 174 12.82 40.15 11.56
N VAL A 175 12.25 39.95 10.37
CA VAL A 175 12.55 40.78 9.18
C VAL A 175 12.13 42.23 9.39
N GLY A 176 10.92 42.47 9.90
CA GLY A 176 10.41 43.82 10.18
C GLY A 176 11.29 44.57 11.18
N MET A 177 11.64 43.92 12.30
CA MET A 177 12.55 44.49 13.30
C MET A 177 13.93 44.83 12.72
N TYR A 178 14.45 44.01 11.81
CA TYR A 178 15.71 44.29 11.13
C TYR A 178 15.59 45.51 10.21
N GLY A 179 14.49 45.63 9.45
CA GLY A 179 14.19 46.81 8.65
C GLY A 179 14.06 48.10 9.48
N ASP A 180 13.38 48.02 10.63
CA ASP A 180 13.25 49.14 11.56
C ASP A 180 14.63 49.58 12.11
N LEU A 181 15.47 48.61 12.51
CA LEU A 181 16.83 48.88 12.98
C LEU A 181 17.71 49.49 11.89
N GLN A 182 17.63 49.01 10.64
CA GLN A 182 18.35 49.62 9.51
C GLN A 182 17.88 51.06 9.21
N GLY A 183 16.58 51.34 9.37
CA GLY A 183 16.02 52.68 9.21
C GLY A 183 16.48 53.67 10.29
N ILE A 184 16.61 53.21 11.55
CA ILE A 184 17.02 54.04 12.69
C ILE A 184 18.55 54.25 12.74
N ALA A 185 19.34 53.20 12.51
CA ALA A 185 20.80 53.24 12.70
C ALA A 185 21.58 53.57 11.42
N GLY A 186 20.91 53.74 10.28
CA GLY A 186 21.56 53.80 8.96
C GLY A 186 22.13 52.43 8.53
N LYS A 187 22.68 52.35 7.31
CA LYS A 187 23.13 51.13 6.60
C LYS A 187 24.22 50.28 7.29
N THR A 188 24.48 50.43 8.58
CA THR A 188 25.61 49.85 9.30
C THR A 188 25.27 48.70 10.25
N LEU A 189 24.05 48.14 10.22
CA LEU A 189 23.76 46.88 10.93
C LEU A 189 24.35 45.68 10.19
N GLN A 190 25.24 44.92 10.85
CA GLN A 190 25.73 43.63 10.35
C GLN A 190 24.56 42.68 10.03
N GLU A 191 24.66 42.02 8.88
CA GLU A 191 23.67 41.08 8.36
C GLU A 191 23.67 39.77 9.17
N ILE A 192 22.49 39.18 9.37
CA ILE A 192 22.31 37.89 10.06
C ILE A 192 22.24 36.78 9.00
N GLU A 193 23.10 35.77 9.13
CA GLU A 193 23.13 34.56 8.29
C GLU A 193 21.74 33.87 8.29
N GLY A 194 21.10 33.80 7.12
CA GLY A 194 19.79 33.17 6.92
C GLY A 194 18.64 34.08 6.46
N LEU A 195 18.84 35.41 6.45
CA LEU A 195 17.90 36.40 5.89
C LEU A 195 18.50 37.14 4.69
N GLU A 196 19.51 36.56 4.04
CA GLU A 196 20.15 37.14 2.86
C GLU A 196 19.19 37.15 1.67
N LEU A 197 19.04 38.32 1.06
CA LEU A 197 18.39 38.48 -0.23
C LEU A 197 19.41 38.07 -1.29
N LYS A 198 19.50 36.78 -1.62
CA LYS A 198 20.09 36.38 -2.92
C LYS A 198 19.19 36.96 -4.00
N ALA A 199 19.52 38.17 -4.44
CA ALA A 199 18.92 38.78 -5.61
C ALA A 199 18.93 37.73 -6.72
N LEU A 200 17.74 37.43 -7.24
CA LEU A 200 17.61 36.65 -8.46
C LEU A 200 18.29 37.49 -9.55
N ASP A 201 19.51 37.12 -9.93
CA ASP A 201 20.13 37.61 -11.16
C ASP A 201 19.18 37.26 -12.31
N ALA A 202 18.45 38.27 -12.77
CA ALA A 202 17.71 38.17 -14.02
C ALA A 202 18.74 38.02 -15.15
N PRO A 203 18.57 37.07 -16.08
CA PRO A 203 19.47 36.96 -17.23
C PRO A 203 19.19 38.17 -18.14
N GLY A 204 20.05 39.18 -18.04
CA GLY A 204 19.96 40.41 -18.81
C GLY A 204 21.24 40.67 -19.57
N GLY A 205 21.24 40.28 -20.84
CA GLY A 205 22.13 40.85 -21.87
C GLY A 205 23.29 39.96 -22.23
N ASP A 206 23.08 39.10 -23.22
CA ASP A 206 24.14 38.62 -24.10
C ASP A 206 24.85 39.84 -24.70
N GLY A 207 26.00 40.19 -24.15
CA GLY A 207 27.00 41.00 -24.83
C GLY A 207 27.69 40.13 -25.87
N GLU A 208 27.07 40.00 -27.04
CA GLU A 208 27.84 39.99 -28.28
C GLU A 208 28.52 41.35 -28.37
N GLU A 209 29.84 41.41 -28.15
CA GLU A 209 30.70 42.08 -29.12
C GLU A 209 32.16 41.65 -28.98
N ALA A 210 32.69 41.31 -30.15
CA ALA A 210 34.02 40.87 -30.46
C ALA A 210 35.12 41.79 -29.92
N ASN A 211 36.16 41.18 -29.37
CA ASN A 211 37.45 41.82 -29.20
C ASN A 211 38.22 41.72 -30.53
N GLY A 212 38.57 42.85 -31.15
CA GLY A 212 39.32 42.84 -32.41
C GLY A 212 39.68 44.18 -33.05
N GLY A 213 40.40 45.06 -32.34
CA GLY A 213 41.54 45.80 -32.94
C GLY A 213 41.30 47.17 -33.58
N TYR A 214 42.15 48.12 -33.19
CA TYR A 214 42.22 49.53 -33.58
C TYR A 214 42.70 49.79 -35.04
N VAL A 215 42.01 50.76 -35.66
CA VAL A 215 42.41 51.88 -36.55
C VAL A 215 43.86 51.98 -37.08
N SER A 216 43.94 52.28 -38.39
CA SER A 216 44.98 53.00 -39.20
C SER A 216 46.48 52.69 -39.03
#